data_AF-A0A3N1X347-F1
#
_entry.id   AF-A0A3N1X347-F1
#
_cell.length_a   1.000
_cell.length_b   1.000
_cell.length_c   1.000
_cell.angle_alpha   90.00
_cell.angle_beta   90.00
_cell.angle_gamma   90.00
#
_symmetry.space_group_name_H-M   'P 1'
#
loop_
_entity.id
_entity.type
_entity.pdbx_description
1 polymer ?
#
loop_
_entity_poly.entity_id
_entity_poly.type
_entity_poly.pdbx_seq_one_letter_code
_entity_poly.pdbx_strand_id
1 'polypeptide(L)' 'MPIFRRPDYTSDITQFLSELHAQRPTLEAEQKAGRALLWDKQINRESQADSARARVSQKPYVYQIEGE' A
#
# COMPACT_ATOMS: atom_id res chain seq x y z
N MET A 1 23.59 27.05 -11.12
CA MET A 1 23.90 26.25 -9.91
C MET A 1 24.68 27.13 -8.95
N PRO A 2 24.23 27.34 -7.71
CA PRO A 2 24.99 28.13 -6.74
C PRO A 2 26.31 27.43 -6.41
N ILE A 3 27.41 28.16 -6.57
CA ILE A 3 28.79 27.66 -6.48
C ILE A 3 29.17 27.19 -5.05
N PHE A 4 28.34 27.50 -4.04
CA PHE A 4 28.60 27.20 -2.63
C PHE A 4 27.56 26.28 -1.96
N ARG A 5 26.71 25.60 -2.73
CA ARG A 5 25.75 24.66 -2.12
C ARG A 5 26.47 23.42 -1.62
N ARG A 6 26.31 23.11 -0.33
CA ARG A 6 26.76 21.85 0.26
C ARG A 6 25.96 20.68 -0.33
N PRO A 7 26.56 19.48 -0.47
CA PRO A 7 25.81 18.29 -0.86
C PRO A 7 24.69 18.03 0.16
N ASP A 8 23.55 17.55 -0.33
CA ASP A 8 22.46 17.16 0.53
C ASP A 8 22.87 15.94 1.37
N TYR A 9 22.44 15.90 2.63
CA TYR A 9 22.73 14.77 3.50
C TYR A 9 22.02 13.51 2.98
N THR A 10 22.78 12.43 2.82
CA THR A 10 22.27 11.08 2.55
C THR A 10 22.53 10.20 3.75
N SER A 11 21.50 9.52 4.25
CA SER A 11 21.68 8.55 5.33
C SER A 11 22.29 7.25 4.82
N ASP A 12 22.92 6.50 5.73
CA ASP A 12 23.50 5.18 5.44
C ASP A 12 22.45 4.22 4.85
N ILE A 13 21.20 4.30 5.32
CA ILE A 13 20.08 3.51 4.80
C ILE A 13 19.78 3.89 3.34
N THR A 14 19.75 5.17 3.00
CA THR A 14 19.50 5.61 1.62
C THR A 14 20.61 5.15 0.68
N GLN A 15 21.86 5.20 1.14
CA GLN A 15 22.99 4.71 0.36
C GLN A 15 22.93 3.19 0.16
N PHE A 16 22.63 2.44 1.23
CA PHE A 16 22.41 0.99 1.16
C PHE A 16 21.30 0.61 0.18
N LEU A 17 20.15 1.29 0.23
CA LEU A 17 19.02 1.01 -0.68
C LEU A 17 19.40 1.29 -2.14
N SER A 18 20.16 2.36 -2.39
CA SER A 18 20.64 2.70 -3.74
C SER A 18 21.57 1.62 -4.28
N GLU A 19 22.52 1.15 -3.46
CA GLU A 19 23.44 0.07 -3.83
C GLU A 19 22.70 -1.27 -4.04
N LEU A 20 21.74 -1.59 -3.19
CA LEU A 20 20.90 -2.79 -3.31
C LEU A 20 20.13 -2.82 -4.64
N HIS A 21 19.53 -1.69 -5.02
CA HIS A 21 18.78 -1.57 -6.27
C HIS A 21 19.71 -1.68 -7.48
N ALA A 22 20.91 -1.09 -7.43
CA ALA A 22 21.92 -1.19 -8.49
C ALA A 22 22.42 -2.62 -8.68
N GLN A 23 22.64 -3.36 -7.59
CA GLN A 23 23.09 -4.75 -7.62
C GLN A 23 21.98 -5.72 -8.06
N ARG A 24 20.71 -5.39 -7.76
CA ARG A 24 19.56 -6.26 -8.05
C ARG A 24 18.46 -5.51 -8.84
N PRO A 25 18.65 -5.28 -10.14
CA PRO A 25 17.66 -4.58 -10.96
C PRO A 25 16.30 -5.29 -11.07
N THR A 26 16.22 -6.60 -10.79
CA THR A 26 14.96 -7.37 -10.78
C THR A 26 14.16 -7.23 -9.48
N LEU A 27 14.75 -6.64 -8.43
CA LEU A 27 14.19 -6.64 -7.08
C LEU A 27 12.80 -6.02 -7.01
N GLU A 28 12.54 -4.93 -7.73
CA GLU A 28 11.21 -4.31 -7.75
C GLU A 28 10.13 -5.21 -8.35
N ALA A 29 10.47 -5.97 -9.40
CA ALA A 29 9.55 -6.90 -10.02
C ALA A 29 9.21 -8.04 -9.04
N GLU A 30 10.22 -8.57 -8.36
CA GLU A 30 10.06 -9.58 -7.31
C GLU A 30 9.22 -9.05 -6.14
N GLN A 31 9.46 -7.83 -5.68
CA GLN A 31 8.67 -7.19 -4.62
C GLN A 31 7.20 -7.01 -5.03
N LYS A 32 6.93 -6.54 -6.25
CA LYS A 32 5.57 -6.43 -6.79
C LYS A 32 4.89 -7.78 -6.88
N ALA A 33 5.60 -8.81 -7.38
CA ALA A 33 5.08 -10.17 -7.44
C ALA A 33 4.76 -10.72 -6.04
N GLY A 34 5.65 -10.53 -5.07
CA GLY A 34 5.45 -10.95 -3.69
C GLY A 34 4.26 -10.24 -3.02
N ARG A 35 4.10 -8.94 -3.24
CA ARG A 35 2.93 -8.18 -2.78
C ARG A 35 1.64 -8.68 -3.42
N ALA A 36 1.65 -9.02 -4.70
CA ALA A 36 0.48 -9.54 -5.41
C ALA A 36 -0.03 -10.88 -4.88
N LEU A 37 0.78 -11.64 -4.14
CA LEU A 37 0.36 -12.91 -3.55
C LEU A 37 -0.61 -12.73 -2.38
N LEU A 38 -0.32 -11.81 -1.46
CA LEU A 38 -1.03 -11.73 -0.18
C LEU A 38 -1.59 -10.33 0.15
N TRP A 39 -1.20 -9.29 -0.60
CA TRP A 39 -1.49 -7.90 -0.27
C TRP A 39 -2.27 -7.19 -1.38
N ASP A 40 -1.84 -7.29 -2.63
CA ASP A 40 -2.54 -6.64 -3.74
C ASP A 40 -3.72 -7.51 -4.19
N LYS A 41 -4.92 -7.12 -3.80
CA LYS A 41 -6.15 -7.77 -4.20
C LYS A 41 -6.69 -7.15 -5.49
N GLN A 42 -6.94 -7.97 -6.51
CA GLN A 42 -7.73 -7.50 -7.66
C GLN A 42 -9.19 -7.33 -7.24
N ILE A 43 -9.72 -6.11 -7.39
CA ILE A 43 -11.11 -5.79 -7.09
C ILE A 43 -11.87 -5.74 -8.41
N ASN A 44 -12.87 -6.62 -8.57
CA ASN A 44 -13.85 -6.49 -9.63
C ASN A 44 -14.77 -5.30 -9.30
N ARG A 45 -14.73 -4.26 -10.15
CA ARG A 45 -15.49 -3.02 -9.95
C ARG A 45 -17.00 -3.22 -10.02
N GLU A 46 -17.47 -4.14 -10.86
CA GLU A 46 -18.90 -4.47 -10.95
C GLU A 46 -19.38 -5.11 -9.65
N SER A 47 -18.66 -6.12 -9.16
CA SER A 47 -18.95 -6.76 -7.87
C SER A 47 -18.89 -5.77 -6.70
N GLN A 48 -17.95 -4.82 -6.71
CA GLN A 48 -17.87 -3.76 -5.72
C GLN A 48 -19.10 -2.84 -5.77
N ALA A 49 -19.55 -2.47 -6.98
CA ALA A 49 -20.74 -1.65 -7.16
C ALA A 49 -22.01 -2.38 -6.72
N ASP A 50 -22.12 -3.68 -7.02
CA ASP A 50 -23.24 -4.53 -6.58
C ASP A 50 -23.28 -4.65 -5.06
N SER A 51 -22.11 -4.87 -4.44
CA SER A 51 -21.99 -4.92 -2.98
C SER A 51 -22.38 -3.60 -2.32
N ALA A 52 -22.03 -2.47 -2.94
CA ALA A 52 -22.43 -1.15 -2.47
C ALA A 52 -23.96 -0.94 -2.59
N ARG A 53 -24.57 -1.39 -3.70
CA ARG A 53 -26.02 -1.32 -3.93
C ARG A 53 -26.81 -2.24 -3.00
N ALA A 54 -26.28 -3.42 -2.67
CA ALA A 54 -26.92 -4.41 -1.82
C ALA A 54 -26.76 -4.12 -0.31
N ARG A 55 -26.17 -2.99 0.08
CA ARG A 55 -25.87 -2.68 1.48
C ARG A 55 -27.15 -2.46 2.29
N VAL A 56 -27.30 -3.20 3.38
CA VAL A 56 -28.41 -3.06 4.34
C VAL A 56 -27.96 -2.21 5.53
N SER A 57 -28.85 -1.36 6.05
CA SER A 57 -28.58 -0.59 7.27
C SER A 57 -28.39 -1.53 8.46
N GLN A 58 -27.27 -1.41 9.17
CA GLN A 58 -26.98 -2.18 10.39
C GLN A 58 -26.92 -1.24 11.60
N LYS A 59 -27.39 -1.72 12.75
CA LYS A 59 -27.26 -1.00 14.02
C LYS A 59 -25.77 -0.82 14.36
N PRO A 60 -25.37 0.29 15.01
CA PRO A 60 -23.98 0.51 15.43
C PRO A 60 -23.42 -0.62 16.31
N TYR A 61 -24.28 -1.21 17.15
CA TYR A 61 -24.00 -2.40 17.92
C TYR A 61 -24.96 -3.52 17.51
N VAL A 62 -24.44 -4.54 16.83
CA VAL A 62 -25.22 -5.70 16.34
C VAL A 62 -25.92 -6.44 17.48
N TYR A 63 -25.30 -6.49 18.65
CA TYR A 63 -25.82 -7.16 19.84
C TYR A 63 -26.52 -6.23 20.82
N GLN A 64 -26.73 -4.96 20.47
CA GLN A 64 -27.51 -4.08 21.32
C GLN A 64 -28.96 -4.55 21.32
N ILE A 65 -29.36 -5.12 22.46
CA ILE A 65 -30.76 -5.35 22.79
C ILE A 65 -31.48 -4.00 22.73
N GLU A 66 -32.64 -3.97 22.07
CA GLU A 66 -33.49 -2.78 22.10
C GLU A 66 -33.89 -2.56 23.56
N GLY A 67 -33.51 -1.41 24.10
CA GLY A 67 -33.92 -1.01 25.44
C GLY A 67 -35.44 -0.81 25.46
N GLU A 68 -36.05 -1.11 26.60
CA GLU A 68 -37.45 -0.78 26.88
C GLU A 68 -37.72 0.72 26.69
#